data_AF-A0A378WSH8-F1
#
_entry.id   AF-A0A378WSH8-F1
#
_cell.length_a   1.000
_cell.length_b   1.000
_cell.length_c   1.000
_cell.angle_alpha   90.00
_cell.angle_beta   90.00
_cell.angle_gamma   90.00
#
_symmetry.space_group_name_H-M   'P 1'
#
loop_
_entity.id
_entity.type
_entity.pdbx_description
1 polymer ?
#
loop_
_entity_poly.entity_id
_entity_poly.type
_entity_poly.pdbx_seq_one_letter_code
_entity_poly.pdbx_strand_id
1 'polypeptide(L)'
;MARRSGSRTPKPLIAAAAAVLAAAILPVGGASADLQSDIATQVQQFLDIGKVAVPPADCGPGSRPETGMQGDVPAADRASGRSTQGYSCNMSFVGGYAGHGAGITSTTYDHCSYTGSFFPGDLLGPAQGVQVIDASDPAHPVLSTTLTEPAMMAGTWESLKVNTARKLLVGTGVPFLEGTGYLSVYDISDCAHPRLLNPGPGTNLAMPLPITTTRAASPPTAAPIGPRVSRPVSSARSTSPIRRIRT
;
A
#
# COMPACT_ATOMS: atom_id res chain seq x y z
N MET A 1 -38.51 -13.77 -70.70
CA MET A 1 -38.50 -12.53 -71.52
C MET A 1 -39.04 -11.42 -70.63
N ALA A 2 -38.47 -10.23 -70.40
CA ALA A 2 -37.55 -9.37 -71.15
C ALA A 2 -36.50 -8.78 -70.18
N ARG A 3 -35.20 -8.79 -70.50
CA ARG A 3 -34.37 -7.84 -71.26
C ARG A 3 -34.03 -6.53 -70.50
N ARG A 4 -32.72 -6.38 -70.28
CA ARG A 4 -31.95 -5.29 -69.66
C ARG A 4 -32.37 -3.88 -70.10
N SER A 5 -32.15 -2.90 -69.23
CA SER A 5 -31.41 -1.69 -69.61
C SER A 5 -30.68 -1.11 -68.40
N GLY A 6 -29.37 -0.90 -68.54
CA GLY A 6 -28.54 -0.23 -67.55
C GLY A 6 -28.51 1.27 -67.81
N SER A 7 -28.26 2.04 -66.75
CA SER A 7 -27.75 3.40 -66.86
C SER A 7 -26.49 3.52 -66.01
N ARG A 8 -25.36 3.64 -66.69
CA ARG A 8 -24.14 4.24 -66.14
C ARG A 8 -24.32 5.75 -66.27
N THR A 9 -23.98 6.50 -65.24
CA THR A 9 -23.42 7.86 -65.41
C THR A 9 -22.78 8.34 -64.10
N PRO A 10 -21.82 9.28 -64.20
CA PRO A 10 -20.56 9.22 -63.49
C PRO A 10 -20.46 10.32 -62.43
N LYS A 11 -19.77 10.08 -61.32
CA LYS A 11 -19.36 11.17 -60.41
C LYS A 11 -17.98 10.92 -59.78
N PRO A 12 -16.88 10.93 -60.57
CA PRO A 12 -15.52 11.11 -60.03
C PRO A 12 -15.29 12.49 -59.40
N LEU A 13 -16.36 13.26 -59.13
CA LEU A 13 -16.32 14.59 -58.53
C LEU A 13 -16.77 14.62 -57.06
N ILE A 14 -17.37 13.54 -56.52
CA ILE A 14 -17.69 13.48 -55.08
C ILE A 14 -16.47 13.05 -54.25
N ALA A 15 -15.56 12.26 -54.84
CA ALA A 15 -14.34 11.85 -54.16
C ALA A 15 -13.34 13.01 -53.93
N ALA A 16 -13.36 14.05 -54.78
CA ALA A 16 -12.45 15.19 -54.65
C ALA A 16 -12.90 16.22 -53.59
N ALA A 17 -14.19 16.33 -53.30
CA ALA A 17 -14.70 17.26 -52.29
C ALA A 17 -14.52 16.74 -50.84
N ALA A 18 -14.53 15.41 -50.64
CA ALA A 18 -14.30 14.81 -49.32
C ALA A 18 -12.82 14.86 -48.88
N ALA A 19 -11.87 14.88 -49.83
CA ALA A 19 -10.45 14.92 -49.51
C ALA A 19 -9.96 16.31 -49.02
N VAL A 20 -10.60 17.40 -49.47
CA VAL A 20 -10.21 18.75 -49.06
C VAL A 20 -10.80 19.14 -47.70
N LEU A 21 -11.95 18.58 -47.31
CA LEU A 21 -12.54 18.83 -45.99
C LEU A 21 -11.92 17.97 -44.87
N ALA A 22 -11.32 16.82 -45.21
CA ALA A 22 -10.62 15.96 -44.24
C ALA A 22 -9.22 16.50 -43.86
N ALA A 23 -8.64 17.40 -44.66
CA ALA A 23 -7.34 18.01 -44.38
C ALA A 23 -7.41 19.27 -43.50
N ALA A 24 -8.61 19.83 -43.28
CA ALA A 24 -8.79 21.10 -42.55
C ALA A 24 -9.29 20.94 -41.09
N ILE A 25 -9.49 19.70 -40.61
CA ILE A 25 -9.84 19.41 -39.21
C ILE A 25 -8.79 18.46 -38.58
N LEU A 26 -7.56 18.52 -39.08
CA LEU A 26 -6.41 18.12 -38.28
C LEU A 26 -5.97 19.36 -37.51
N PRO A 27 -5.91 19.36 -36.17
CA PRO A 27 -5.32 20.46 -35.43
C PRO A 27 -3.85 20.57 -35.86
N VAL A 28 -3.56 21.52 -36.76
CA VAL A 28 -2.20 21.97 -37.09
C VAL A 28 -1.74 22.78 -35.88
N GLY A 29 -1.28 22.05 -34.88
CA GLY A 29 -1.12 22.55 -33.52
C GLY A 29 -1.38 21.42 -32.56
N GLY A 30 -0.70 20.28 -32.78
CA GLY A 30 -0.47 19.37 -31.67
C GLY A 30 0.20 20.18 -30.58
N ALA A 31 -0.45 20.32 -29.43
CA ALA A 31 0.30 20.48 -28.20
C ALA A 31 1.10 19.19 -28.05
N SER A 32 2.24 19.12 -28.75
CA SER A 32 3.30 18.22 -28.35
C SER A 32 3.66 18.71 -26.96
N ALA A 33 3.12 18.05 -25.93
CA ALA A 33 3.75 18.09 -24.63
C ALA A 33 5.15 17.56 -24.90
N ASP A 34 6.12 18.46 -25.03
CA ASP A 34 7.51 18.13 -25.18
C ASP A 34 7.94 17.60 -23.82
N LEU A 35 7.55 16.35 -23.54
CA LEU A 35 7.72 15.67 -22.25
C LEU A 35 9.20 15.72 -21.81
N GLN A 36 10.09 15.83 -22.79
CA GLN A 36 11.52 15.97 -22.64
C GLN A 36 11.90 17.27 -21.92
N SER A 37 11.23 18.39 -22.21
CA SER A 37 11.61 19.72 -21.70
C SER A 37 11.17 19.96 -20.25
N ASP A 38 9.98 19.47 -19.88
CA ASP A 38 9.44 19.66 -18.53
C ASP A 38 10.06 18.71 -17.49
N ILE A 39 10.59 17.56 -17.91
CA ILE A 39 11.18 16.54 -17.02
C ILE A 39 12.71 16.66 -16.96
N ALA A 40 13.39 17.13 -18.02
CA ALA A 40 14.86 17.13 -18.09
C ALA A 40 15.55 17.94 -16.98
N THR A 41 14.91 18.98 -16.44
CA THR A 41 15.45 19.79 -15.34
C THR A 41 14.91 19.39 -13.96
N GLN A 42 13.92 18.49 -13.89
CA GLN A 42 13.32 18.02 -12.63
C GLN A 42 13.87 16.66 -12.15
N VAL A 43 14.48 15.87 -13.03
CA VAL A 43 15.08 14.58 -12.65
C VAL A 43 16.45 14.80 -12.03
N GLN A 44 16.50 14.78 -10.69
CA GLN A 44 17.74 14.65 -9.93
C GLN A 44 18.22 13.19 -10.02
N GLN A 45 19.28 12.94 -10.78
CA GLN A 45 19.90 11.61 -10.84
C GLN A 45 20.98 11.48 -9.77
N PHE A 46 20.68 10.71 -8.72
CA PHE A 46 21.66 10.34 -7.68
C PHE A 46 22.36 9.05 -8.06
N LEU A 47 23.33 9.14 -8.98
CA LEU A 47 24.09 8.00 -9.50
C LEU A 47 25.20 7.54 -8.54
N ASP A 48 25.35 8.17 -7.38
CA ASP A 48 26.36 7.89 -6.37
C ASP A 48 25.84 7.02 -5.20
N ILE A 49 24.53 6.80 -5.11
CA ILE A 49 23.93 5.90 -4.13
C ILE A 49 24.35 4.45 -4.43
N GLY A 50 24.95 3.77 -3.44
CA GLY A 50 25.31 2.35 -3.53
C GLY A 50 26.64 2.04 -4.25
N LYS A 51 27.46 3.05 -4.57
CA LYS A 51 28.77 2.82 -5.22
C LYS A 51 29.87 2.31 -4.29
N VAL A 52 29.73 2.52 -2.99
CA VAL A 52 30.69 2.08 -1.97
C VAL A 52 29.92 1.30 -0.92
N ALA A 53 30.31 0.05 -0.71
CA ALA A 53 29.77 -0.75 0.37
C ALA A 53 30.29 -0.22 1.71
N VAL A 54 29.40 -0.17 2.70
CA VAL A 54 29.83 0.02 4.09
C VAL A 54 30.54 -1.25 4.59
N PRO A 55 31.49 -1.15 5.54
CA PRO A 55 32.06 -2.32 6.18
C PRO A 55 30.98 -3.19 6.86
N PRO A 56 31.22 -4.50 7.01
CA PRO A 56 30.36 -5.35 7.83
C PRO A 56 30.19 -4.81 9.25
N ALA A 57 29.03 -5.05 9.86
CA ALA A 57 28.76 -4.63 11.23
C ALA A 57 29.60 -5.44 12.24
N ASP A 58 30.10 -4.77 13.27
CA ASP A 58 30.76 -5.42 14.41
C ASP A 58 29.69 -6.03 15.33
N CYS A 59 29.51 -7.35 15.22
CA CYS A 59 28.50 -8.07 15.99
C CYS A 59 29.05 -8.56 17.33
N GLY A 60 28.35 -8.25 18.42
CA GLY A 60 28.71 -8.66 19.77
C GLY A 60 28.54 -10.17 20.02
N PRO A 61 29.04 -10.66 21.18
CA PRO A 61 28.95 -12.07 21.56
C PRO A 61 27.53 -12.64 21.49
N GLY A 62 27.40 -13.88 21.02
CA GLY A 62 26.09 -14.55 20.85
C GLY A 62 25.35 -14.18 19.55
N SER A 63 25.87 -13.23 18.77
CA SER A 63 25.33 -12.91 17.44
C SER A 63 25.56 -14.04 16.44
N ARG A 64 24.75 -14.04 15.38
CA ARG A 64 24.79 -14.97 14.27
C ARG A 64 24.84 -14.19 12.95
N PRO A 65 25.97 -13.55 12.61
CA PRO A 65 26.05 -12.66 11.46
C PRO A 65 25.75 -13.38 10.14
N GLU A 66 25.39 -12.58 9.13
CA GLU A 66 25.31 -13.01 7.74
C GLU A 66 26.68 -13.55 7.29
N THR A 67 26.68 -14.63 6.51
CA THR A 67 27.90 -15.33 6.07
C THR A 67 28.38 -14.86 4.70
N GLY A 68 27.57 -14.06 4.00
CA GLY A 68 27.82 -13.56 2.65
C GLY A 68 27.69 -12.04 2.55
N MET A 69 27.15 -11.57 1.43
CA MET A 69 26.85 -10.16 1.21
C MET A 69 25.68 -9.70 2.10
N GLN A 70 25.66 -8.43 2.49
CA GLN A 70 24.56 -7.86 3.27
C GLN A 70 23.20 -8.10 2.59
N GLY A 71 22.27 -8.77 3.29
CA GLY A 71 20.95 -9.13 2.77
C GLY A 71 20.89 -10.42 1.92
N ASP A 72 22.00 -11.13 1.75
CA ASP A 72 22.04 -12.41 1.03
C ASP A 72 21.72 -13.62 1.94
N VAL A 73 21.19 -14.68 1.35
CA VAL A 73 21.06 -15.99 1.98
C VAL A 73 21.81 -17.01 1.11
N PRO A 74 23.13 -17.19 1.34
CA PRO A 74 24.00 -17.93 0.43
C PRO A 74 23.54 -19.38 0.20
N ALA A 75 23.81 -19.91 -1.00
CA ALA A 75 23.45 -21.28 -1.36
C ALA A 75 24.04 -22.33 -0.40
N ALA A 76 25.24 -22.08 0.14
CA ALA A 76 25.86 -22.95 1.15
C ALA A 76 25.07 -22.99 2.47
N ASP A 77 24.51 -21.86 2.90
CA ASP A 77 23.68 -21.80 4.11
C ASP A 77 22.31 -22.45 3.90
N ARG A 78 21.79 -22.40 2.66
CA ARG A 78 20.59 -23.14 2.26
C ARG A 78 20.84 -24.65 2.23
N ALA A 79 21.93 -25.08 1.59
CA ALA A 79 22.28 -26.49 1.43
C ALA A 79 22.64 -27.18 2.76
N SER A 80 23.33 -26.47 3.66
CA SER A 80 23.68 -26.98 4.99
C SER A 80 22.54 -26.91 6.02
N GLY A 81 21.45 -26.19 5.70
CA GLY A 81 20.39 -25.88 6.65
C GLY A 81 20.72 -24.78 7.66
N ARG A 82 21.90 -24.14 7.60
CA ARG A 82 22.25 -22.99 8.46
C ARG A 82 21.23 -21.85 8.37
N SER A 83 20.63 -21.65 7.20
CA SER A 83 19.62 -20.62 6.93
C SER A 83 18.32 -20.77 7.74
N THR A 84 17.98 -21.97 8.22
CA THR A 84 16.74 -22.20 9.01
C THR A 84 16.82 -21.67 10.43
N GLN A 85 18.03 -21.30 10.86
CA GLN A 85 18.30 -20.90 12.23
C GLN A 85 18.33 -19.37 12.41
N GLY A 86 18.10 -18.61 11.33
CA GLY A 86 18.10 -17.14 11.33
C GLY A 86 19.49 -16.49 11.37
N TYR A 87 19.50 -15.17 11.20
CA TYR A 87 20.69 -14.32 11.28
C TYR A 87 20.39 -13.18 12.25
N SER A 88 21.37 -12.82 13.07
CA SER A 88 21.24 -11.74 14.05
C SER A 88 22.59 -11.05 14.27
N CYS A 89 22.55 -9.74 14.42
CA CYS A 89 23.70 -8.92 14.80
C CYS A 89 23.23 -7.86 15.78
N ASN A 90 23.80 -7.85 16.99
CA ASN A 90 23.45 -6.87 18.05
C ASN A 90 21.95 -6.82 18.39
N MET A 91 21.25 -7.95 18.24
CA MET A 91 19.86 -8.12 18.63
C MET A 91 19.61 -9.55 19.15
N SER A 92 18.65 -9.67 20.06
CA SER A 92 18.24 -10.94 20.66
C SER A 92 16.75 -11.19 20.44
N PHE A 93 16.39 -12.46 20.22
CA PHE A 93 15.00 -12.88 20.18
C PHE A 93 14.37 -12.78 21.57
N VAL A 94 13.23 -12.10 21.67
CA VAL A 94 12.45 -11.98 22.92
C VAL A 94 11.34 -13.02 22.96
N GLY A 95 10.54 -13.09 21.90
CA GLY A 95 9.42 -13.99 21.75
C GLY A 95 8.84 -13.86 20.35
N GLY A 96 7.95 -14.79 19.99
CA GLY A 96 7.35 -14.78 18.66
C GLY A 96 6.24 -15.80 18.51
N TYR A 97 5.23 -15.42 17.74
CA TYR A 97 4.16 -16.29 17.30
C TYR A 97 4.47 -16.72 15.86
N ALA A 98 4.81 -18.01 15.66
CA ALA A 98 5.16 -18.50 14.32
C ALA A 98 3.95 -18.55 13.38
N GLY A 99 2.78 -18.94 13.92
CA GLY A 99 1.51 -18.98 13.20
C GLY A 99 1.55 -19.73 11.86
N HIS A 100 0.52 -19.49 11.06
CA HIS A 100 0.52 -19.85 9.64
C HIS A 100 0.02 -18.67 8.83
N GLY A 101 0.84 -18.22 7.88
CA GLY A 101 0.52 -17.09 7.01
C GLY A 101 0.87 -15.75 7.64
N ALA A 102 1.56 -14.92 6.86
CA ALA A 102 1.69 -13.50 7.09
C ALA A 102 1.20 -12.79 5.81
N GLY A 103 0.39 -11.78 6.00
CA GLY A 103 -0.04 -10.87 4.95
C GLY A 103 1.08 -9.87 4.62
N ILE A 104 0.82 -9.03 3.63
CA ILE A 104 1.79 -8.03 3.18
C ILE A 104 2.15 -7.03 4.28
N THR A 105 1.18 -6.70 5.15
CA THR A 105 1.38 -5.76 6.25
C THR A 105 0.84 -6.32 7.56
N SER A 106 1.47 -5.89 8.65
CA SER A 106 0.89 -5.89 9.98
C SER A 106 0.78 -4.45 10.48
N THR A 107 -0.17 -4.22 11.37
CA THR A 107 -0.33 -2.94 12.07
C THR A 107 -0.54 -3.22 13.55
N THR A 108 -0.12 -2.31 14.41
CA THR A 108 -0.13 -2.52 15.85
C THR A 108 -0.94 -1.44 16.55
N TYR A 109 -1.53 -1.80 17.68
CA TYR A 109 -2.15 -0.88 18.62
C TYR A 109 -1.99 -1.43 20.03
N ASP A 110 -1.51 -0.59 20.94
CA ASP A 110 -1.19 -0.98 22.31
C ASP A 110 -0.25 -2.20 22.34
N HIS A 111 -0.67 -3.32 22.93
CA HIS A 111 0.09 -4.57 23.02
C HIS A 111 -0.36 -5.61 21.97
N CYS A 112 -1.16 -5.22 20.98
CA CYS A 112 -1.68 -6.13 19.96
C CYS A 112 -1.08 -5.86 18.57
N SER A 113 -0.87 -6.94 17.81
CA SER A 113 -0.54 -6.91 16.38
C SER A 113 -1.67 -7.51 15.57
N TYR A 114 -2.12 -6.77 14.55
CA TYR A 114 -3.08 -7.22 13.56
C TYR A 114 -2.32 -7.59 12.30
N THR A 115 -2.23 -8.88 12.03
CA THR A 115 -1.48 -9.41 10.89
C THR A 115 -2.46 -9.95 9.87
N GLY A 116 -2.49 -9.36 8.68
CA GLY A 116 -3.31 -9.88 7.60
C GLY A 116 -2.86 -11.29 7.20
N SER A 117 -3.68 -11.98 6.42
CA SER A 117 -3.29 -13.21 5.73
C SER A 117 -3.33 -12.97 4.22
N PHE A 118 -2.71 -13.86 3.46
CA PHE A 118 -2.64 -13.78 2.00
C PHE A 118 -3.18 -15.07 1.38
N PHE A 119 -3.82 -14.96 0.22
CA PHE A 119 -4.33 -16.12 -0.52
C PHE A 119 -3.23 -17.11 -0.86
N PRO A 120 -3.41 -18.43 -0.62
CA PRO A 120 -4.64 -19.09 -0.17
C PRO A 120 -4.76 -19.28 1.36
N GLY A 121 -3.81 -18.79 2.16
CA GLY A 121 -3.76 -19.02 3.60
C GLY A 121 -4.84 -18.28 4.40
N ASP A 122 -5.35 -17.17 3.88
CA ASP A 122 -6.52 -16.45 4.42
C ASP A 122 -7.82 -17.29 4.40
N LEU A 123 -7.94 -18.24 3.47
CA LEU A 123 -9.11 -19.12 3.31
C LEU A 123 -8.87 -20.55 3.80
N LEU A 124 -7.69 -21.11 3.56
CA LEU A 124 -7.41 -22.54 3.82
C LEU A 124 -6.53 -22.75 5.06
N GLY A 125 -6.02 -21.68 5.66
CA GLY A 125 -5.18 -21.74 6.84
C GLY A 125 -5.98 -21.97 8.13
N PRO A 126 -5.31 -22.42 9.21
CA PRO A 126 -5.94 -22.60 10.52
C PRO A 126 -6.29 -21.27 11.21
N ALA A 127 -5.70 -20.16 10.77
CA ALA A 127 -5.93 -18.82 11.31
C ALA A 127 -6.31 -17.87 10.15
N GLN A 128 -7.57 -17.98 9.72
CA GLN A 128 -8.12 -17.27 8.56
C GLN A 128 -8.22 -15.75 8.76
N GLY A 129 -8.28 -15.01 7.66
CA GLY A 129 -8.48 -13.56 7.68
C GLY A 129 -7.35 -12.78 8.34
N VAL A 130 -7.68 -11.76 9.15
CA VAL A 130 -6.69 -10.99 9.93
C VAL A 130 -6.52 -11.61 11.31
N GLN A 131 -5.30 -11.99 11.66
CA GLN A 131 -4.94 -12.56 12.95
C GLN A 131 -4.72 -11.43 13.98
N VAL A 132 -5.33 -11.56 15.16
CA VAL A 132 -5.13 -10.67 16.31
C VAL A 132 -4.17 -11.35 17.27
N ILE A 133 -2.94 -10.87 17.33
CA ILE A 133 -1.89 -11.39 18.20
C ILE A 133 -1.80 -10.49 19.43
N ASP A 134 -2.04 -11.06 20.61
CA ASP A 134 -1.84 -10.41 21.90
C ASP A 134 -0.39 -10.64 22.35
N ALA A 135 0.36 -9.54 22.51
CA ALA A 135 1.73 -9.51 22.99
C ALA A 135 1.86 -8.79 24.34
N SER A 136 0.83 -8.86 25.19
CA SER A 136 0.86 -8.39 26.58
C SER A 136 1.99 -9.04 27.40
N ASP A 137 2.32 -10.31 27.11
CA ASP A 137 3.61 -10.93 27.41
C ASP A 137 4.46 -11.03 26.12
N PRO A 138 5.43 -10.12 25.90
CA PRO A 138 6.26 -10.12 24.70
C PRO A 138 7.13 -11.38 24.53
N ALA A 139 7.39 -12.13 25.60
CA ALA A 139 8.14 -13.38 25.51
C ALA A 139 7.27 -14.54 25.01
N HIS A 140 5.94 -14.45 25.20
CA HIS A 140 4.98 -15.48 24.82
C HIS A 140 3.73 -14.88 24.15
N PRO A 141 3.87 -14.21 22.98
CA PRO A 141 2.73 -13.67 22.27
C PRO A 141 1.79 -14.80 21.80
N VAL A 142 0.48 -14.58 21.91
CA VAL A 142 -0.55 -15.57 21.61
C VAL A 142 -1.54 -15.06 20.57
N LEU A 143 -2.08 -15.97 19.76
CA LEU A 143 -3.23 -15.64 18.91
C LEU A 143 -4.47 -15.50 19.80
N SER A 144 -5.01 -14.28 19.91
CA SER A 144 -6.23 -13.99 20.65
C SER A 144 -7.47 -14.41 19.85
N THR A 145 -7.59 -13.91 18.61
CA THR A 145 -8.73 -14.18 17.74
C THR A 145 -8.39 -13.95 16.27
N THR A 146 -9.32 -14.25 15.37
CA THR A 146 -9.24 -13.92 13.95
C THR A 146 -10.44 -13.07 13.52
N LEU A 147 -10.18 -12.07 12.68
CA LEU A 147 -11.21 -11.23 12.09
C LEU A 147 -11.54 -11.79 10.72
N THR A 148 -12.80 -12.22 10.55
CA THR A 148 -13.23 -13.03 9.39
C THR A 148 -14.38 -12.41 8.61
N GLU A 149 -14.65 -11.13 8.82
CA GLU A 149 -15.56 -10.38 7.93
C GLU A 149 -15.03 -10.40 6.48
N PRO A 150 -15.90 -10.24 5.45
CA PRO A 150 -15.51 -10.42 4.05
C PRO A 150 -14.25 -9.66 3.63
N ALA A 151 -14.08 -8.42 4.11
CA ALA A 151 -12.89 -7.61 3.83
C ALA A 151 -11.61 -8.22 4.42
N MET A 152 -11.71 -8.81 5.61
CA MET A 152 -10.58 -9.42 6.31
C MET A 152 -10.20 -10.77 5.70
N MET A 153 -11.19 -11.53 5.23
CA MET A 153 -11.02 -12.83 4.56
C MET A 153 -10.50 -12.72 3.13
N ALA A 154 -10.87 -11.66 2.41
CA ALA A 154 -10.44 -11.44 1.03
C ALA A 154 -8.98 -10.96 0.91
N GLY A 155 -8.26 -10.84 2.03
CA GLY A 155 -6.90 -10.33 2.09
C GLY A 155 -6.85 -8.80 2.07
N THR A 156 -6.36 -8.19 3.14
CA THR A 156 -6.33 -6.73 3.27
C THR A 156 -5.15 -6.06 2.57
N TRP A 157 -4.13 -6.84 2.18
CA TRP A 157 -2.87 -6.33 1.61
C TRP A 157 -2.31 -5.14 2.42
N GLU A 158 -2.06 -3.99 1.79
CA GLU A 158 -1.53 -2.78 2.44
C GLU A 158 -2.63 -1.89 3.07
N SER A 159 -3.90 -2.28 2.95
CA SER A 159 -5.06 -1.47 3.39
C SER A 159 -5.41 -1.60 4.88
N LEU A 160 -4.79 -2.54 5.61
CA LEU A 160 -5.00 -2.71 7.04
C LEU A 160 -4.36 -1.55 7.80
N LYS A 161 -5.17 -0.72 8.46
CA LYS A 161 -4.73 0.51 9.13
C LYS A 161 -5.37 0.69 10.50
N VAL A 162 -4.59 1.20 11.43
CA VAL A 162 -5.05 1.65 12.74
C VAL A 162 -5.17 3.18 12.76
N ASN A 163 -6.28 3.67 13.31
CA ASN A 163 -6.39 5.03 13.81
C ASN A 163 -6.24 5.01 15.34
N THR A 164 -5.08 5.43 15.84
CA THR A 164 -4.73 5.35 17.27
C THR A 164 -5.61 6.27 18.13
N ALA A 165 -5.86 7.50 17.68
CA ALA A 165 -6.64 8.49 18.43
C ALA A 165 -8.10 8.06 18.62
N ARG A 166 -8.67 7.36 17.64
CA ARG A 166 -10.06 6.90 17.66
C ARG A 166 -10.20 5.42 18.04
N LYS A 167 -9.07 4.73 18.24
CA LYS A 167 -9.01 3.29 18.52
C LYS A 167 -9.81 2.49 17.50
N LEU A 168 -9.52 2.74 16.22
CA LEU A 168 -10.16 2.02 15.11
C LEU A 168 -9.15 1.19 14.35
N LEU A 169 -9.56 -0.01 13.95
CA LEU A 169 -8.89 -0.82 12.95
C LEU A 169 -9.79 -0.87 11.70
N VAL A 170 -9.23 -0.55 10.55
CA VAL A 170 -9.94 -0.55 9.27
C VAL A 170 -9.17 -1.37 8.26
N GLY A 171 -9.87 -2.18 7.48
CA GLY A 171 -9.28 -2.84 6.32
C GLY A 171 -10.31 -3.09 5.25
N THR A 172 -9.83 -3.17 4.01
CA THR A 172 -10.64 -3.45 2.82
C THR A 172 -10.17 -4.75 2.19
N GLY A 173 -11.10 -5.52 1.64
CA GLY A 173 -10.74 -6.77 0.97
C GLY A 173 -10.23 -6.50 -0.43
N VAL A 174 -9.00 -6.92 -0.75
CA VAL A 174 -8.34 -6.71 -2.05
C VAL A 174 -7.93 -8.07 -2.64
N PRO A 175 -8.87 -8.93 -3.05
CA PRO A 175 -8.56 -10.31 -3.44
C PRO A 175 -7.68 -10.40 -4.70
N PHE A 176 -7.72 -9.40 -5.61
CA PHE A 176 -6.93 -9.43 -6.84
C PHE A 176 -6.58 -8.03 -7.37
N LEU A 177 -5.42 -7.48 -6.99
CA LEU A 177 -4.90 -6.13 -7.36
C LEU A 177 -5.80 -4.96 -6.89
N GLU A 178 -7.10 -5.10 -7.05
CA GLU A 178 -8.20 -4.25 -6.63
C GLU A 178 -9.25 -5.14 -5.93
N GLY A 179 -10.09 -4.51 -5.12
CA GLY A 179 -11.18 -5.13 -4.40
C GLY A 179 -12.45 -4.31 -4.49
N THR A 180 -13.59 -4.97 -4.33
CA THR A 180 -14.90 -4.39 -4.56
C THR A 180 -15.68 -4.28 -3.26
N GLY A 181 -15.89 -3.05 -2.80
CA GLY A 181 -16.95 -2.69 -1.86
C GLY A 181 -16.93 -3.30 -0.45
N TYR A 182 -15.94 -4.12 -0.08
CA TYR A 182 -15.86 -4.69 1.27
C TYR A 182 -14.88 -3.90 2.14
N LEU A 183 -15.39 -3.44 3.28
CA LEU A 183 -14.66 -2.67 4.28
C LEU A 183 -15.19 -3.05 5.65
N SER A 184 -14.29 -3.37 6.57
CA SER A 184 -14.64 -3.63 7.97
C SER A 184 -13.96 -2.60 8.86
N VAL A 185 -14.74 -2.00 9.75
CA VAL A 185 -14.30 -1.07 10.78
C VAL A 185 -14.51 -1.71 12.14
N TYR A 186 -13.45 -1.86 12.91
CA TYR A 186 -13.49 -2.38 14.26
C TYR A 186 -13.11 -1.29 15.27
N ASP A 187 -13.79 -1.28 16.41
CA ASP A 187 -13.32 -0.64 17.63
C ASP A 187 -12.31 -1.57 18.30
N ILE A 188 -11.13 -1.02 18.59
CA ILE A 188 -9.99 -1.72 19.22
C ILE A 188 -9.66 -1.11 20.58
N SER A 189 -10.66 -0.54 21.26
CA SER A 189 -10.51 -0.07 22.64
C SER A 189 -10.03 -1.16 23.60
N ASP A 190 -10.49 -2.40 23.37
CA ASP A 190 -9.85 -3.64 23.83
C ASP A 190 -9.14 -4.23 22.61
N CYS A 191 -7.80 -4.13 22.57
CA CYS A 191 -7.05 -4.45 21.36
C CYS A 191 -7.10 -5.94 21.01
N ALA A 192 -7.22 -6.80 22.03
CA ALA A 192 -7.22 -8.25 21.90
C ALA A 192 -8.59 -8.79 21.46
N HIS A 193 -9.67 -8.00 21.60
CA HIS A 193 -11.02 -8.37 21.21
C HIS A 193 -11.70 -7.28 20.35
N PRO A 194 -11.25 -7.06 19.10
CA PRO A 194 -11.82 -6.05 18.22
C PRO A 194 -13.33 -6.25 17.99
N ARG A 195 -14.11 -5.18 18.10
CA ARG A 195 -15.57 -5.21 17.91
C ARG A 195 -15.97 -4.53 16.61
N LEU A 196 -16.67 -5.25 15.73
CA LEU A 196 -17.16 -4.70 14.48
C LEU A 196 -18.15 -3.54 14.72
N LEU A 197 -17.98 -2.45 13.96
CA LEU A 197 -18.81 -1.24 14.05
C LEU A 197 -19.77 -1.05 12.88
N ASN A 198 -19.52 -1.68 11.72
CA ASN A 198 -20.35 -1.51 10.52
C ASN A 198 -21.03 -2.81 10.06
N PRO A 199 -21.84 -3.49 10.89
CA PRO A 199 -22.59 -4.65 10.43
C PRO A 199 -23.54 -4.26 9.28
N GLY A 200 -23.51 -5.00 8.17
CA GLY A 200 -24.34 -4.72 7.00
C GLY A 200 -23.50 -4.14 5.85
N PRO A 201 -23.70 -2.87 5.42
CA PRO A 201 -22.95 -2.31 4.29
C PRO A 201 -21.42 -2.44 4.45
N GLY A 202 -20.78 -3.12 3.50
CA GLY A 202 -19.34 -3.38 3.47
C GLY A 202 -18.87 -4.63 4.21
N THR A 203 -19.69 -5.23 5.08
CA THR A 203 -19.38 -6.51 5.74
C THR A 203 -20.40 -7.62 5.48
N ASN A 204 -21.53 -7.29 4.87
CA ASN A 204 -22.47 -8.26 4.33
C ASN A 204 -22.14 -8.48 2.85
N LEU A 205 -21.93 -9.75 2.46
CA LEU A 205 -21.65 -10.14 1.07
C LEU A 205 -22.72 -9.67 0.07
N ALA A 206 -23.96 -9.48 0.51
CA ALA A 206 -25.05 -8.97 -0.33
C ALA A 206 -25.12 -7.43 -0.37
N MET A 207 -24.30 -6.71 0.40
CA MET A 207 -24.33 -5.25 0.52
C MET A 207 -22.94 -4.62 0.35
N PRO A 208 -22.28 -4.77 -0.81
CA PRO A 208 -21.02 -4.09 -1.06
C PRO A 208 -21.21 -2.57 -1.09
N LEU A 209 -20.22 -1.85 -0.59
CA LEU A 209 -20.13 -0.40 -0.74
C LEU A 209 -19.84 -0.05 -2.20
N PRO A 210 -20.33 1.09 -2.71
CA PRO A 210 -20.05 1.56 -4.07
C PRO A 210 -18.66 2.19 -4.16
N ILE A 211 -17.63 1.49 -3.69
CA ILE A 211 -16.23 1.91 -3.71
C ILE A 211 -15.36 0.81 -4.30
N THR A 212 -14.32 1.21 -5.02
CA THR A 212 -13.18 0.34 -5.29
C THR A 212 -12.17 0.49 -4.15
N THR A 213 -11.44 -0.58 -3.90
CA THR A 213 -10.42 -0.63 -2.84
C THR A 213 -9.15 -1.11 -3.51
N THR A 214 -8.06 -0.35 -3.40
CA THR A 214 -6.80 -0.67 -4.08
C THR A 214 -5.63 -0.44 -3.14
N ARG A 215 -4.49 -1.02 -3.51
CA ARG A 215 -3.18 -1.09 -2.81
C ARG A 215 -2.74 0.16 -2.04
N ALA A 216 -3.22 1.35 -2.38
CA ALA A 216 -3.17 2.53 -1.53
C ALA A 216 -4.08 3.58 -2.17
N ALA A 217 -5.24 3.87 -1.56
CA ALA A 217 -5.98 5.05 -1.95
C ALA A 217 -5.23 6.29 -1.40
N SER A 218 -4.31 6.85 -2.19
CA SER A 218 -4.05 8.28 -2.10
C SER A 218 -5.34 9.01 -2.47
N PRO A 219 -5.73 10.07 -1.74
CA PRO A 219 -6.96 10.78 -2.05
C PRO A 219 -6.94 11.26 -3.51
N PRO A 220 -8.05 11.15 -4.26
CA PRO A 220 -8.12 11.74 -5.58
C PRO A 220 -7.98 13.25 -5.42
N THR A 221 -6.84 13.79 -5.86
CA THR A 221 -6.68 15.23 -6.11
C THR A 221 -7.66 15.62 -7.20
N ALA A 222 -8.83 16.14 -6.80
CA ALA A 222 -9.58 17.22 -7.44
C ALA A 222 -11.00 17.31 -6.85
N ALA A 223 -11.11 17.83 -5.63
CA ALA A 223 -12.31 18.56 -5.24
C ALA A 223 -11.89 20.03 -5.10
N PRO A 224 -12.53 20.98 -5.81
CA PRO A 224 -12.16 22.39 -5.71
C PRO A 224 -12.45 22.88 -4.29
N ILE A 225 -11.38 23.11 -3.53
CA ILE A 225 -11.47 23.74 -2.21
C ILE A 225 -11.85 25.20 -2.46
N GLY A 226 -13.06 25.59 -2.03
CA GLY A 226 -13.54 26.97 -2.05
C GLY A 226 -12.59 27.94 -1.32
N PRO A 227 -12.74 29.26 -1.54
CA PRO A 227 -11.73 30.25 -1.16
C PRO A 227 -11.47 30.24 0.35
N ARG A 228 -10.20 30.01 0.69
CA ARG A 228 -9.67 29.97 2.06
C ARG A 228 -9.65 31.39 2.60
N VAL A 229 -10.49 31.70 3.60
CA VAL A 229 -10.41 32.97 4.35
C VAL A 229 -9.19 32.90 5.27
N SER A 230 -8.12 33.60 4.89
CA SER A 230 -6.88 33.73 5.67
C SER A 230 -7.04 34.82 6.72
N ARG A 231 -7.09 34.45 8.01
CA ARG A 231 -6.81 35.38 9.13
C ARG A 231 -5.32 35.32 9.45
N PRO A 232 -4.60 36.45 9.53
CA PRO A 232 -3.19 36.45 9.89
C PRO A 232 -3.05 36.23 11.40
N VAL A 233 -2.17 35.30 11.79
CA VAL A 233 -1.71 35.13 13.18
C VAL A 233 -0.43 35.93 13.34
N SER A 234 -0.45 36.92 14.24
CA SER A 234 0.70 37.74 14.61
C SER A 234 1.70 36.94 15.45
N SER A 235 2.97 36.95 15.04
CA SER A 235 4.09 36.31 15.73
C SER A 235 4.63 37.23 16.83
N ALA A 236 4.40 36.90 18.10
CA ALA A 236 5.06 37.53 19.23
C ALA A 236 6.35 36.75 19.56
N ARG A 237 7.50 37.36 19.25
CA ARG A 237 8.84 36.86 19.53
C ARG A 237 9.18 37.15 21.01
N SER A 238 9.24 36.11 21.84
CA SER A 238 9.74 36.20 23.22
C SER A 238 11.22 35.80 23.26
N THR A 239 12.10 36.77 23.51
CA THR A 239 13.52 36.57 23.77
C THR A 239 13.76 36.54 25.27
N SER A 240 14.36 35.47 25.79
CA SER A 240 14.90 35.43 27.16
C SER A 240 16.37 34.95 27.12
N PRO A 241 17.32 35.63 27.80
CA PRO A 241 18.75 35.32 27.69
C PRO A 241 19.22 34.25 28.69
N ILE A 242 20.10 33.37 28.21
CA ILE A 242 20.80 32.35 29.00
C ILE A 242 21.90 33.00 29.85
N ARG A 243 21.83 32.81 31.17
CA ARG A 243 22.82 33.28 32.15
C ARG A 243 23.91 32.21 32.34
N ARG A 244 25.16 32.52 31.96
CA ARG A 244 26.35 31.72 32.26
C ARG A 244 26.59 31.68 33.78
N ILE A 245 26.84 30.48 34.31
CA ILE A 245 27.44 30.31 35.64
C ILE A 245 28.88 29.85 35.42
N ARG A 246 29.83 30.66 35.89
CA ARG A 246 31.21 30.28 36.20
C ARG A 246 31.33 30.20 37.71
N THR A 247 31.78 29.07 38.21
CA THR A 247 32.84 28.87 39.22
C THR A 247 33.24 27.41 39.15
#